data_AF-A0A2I1H2K4-F1
#
_entry.id   AF-A0A2I1H2K4-F1
#
_cell.length_a   1.000
_cell.length_b   1.000
_cell.length_c   1.000
_cell.angle_alpha   90.00
_cell.angle_beta   90.00
_cell.angle_gamma   90.00
#
_symmetry.space_group_name_H-M   'P 1'
#
loop_
_entity.id
_entity.type
_entity.pdbx_description
1 polymer ?
#
loop_
_entity_poly.entity_id
_entity_poly.type
_entity_poly.pdbx_seq_one_letter_code
_entity_poly.pdbx_strand_id
1 'polypeptide(L)'
;MSDNINFFFRNRKETDGKLYFKSWLPAVYFSTVELLRSSTVEAAVKRYNKELKARKQQIFNNAYYVEKRKREEEEERKNQKIIRDNIAEIINNCVNTMNNGCPPFEVKKVLKEVCGFLRQLDPTSVNSDDPIASGIIDVFEGVDNVMNILSTRTKNVLADVEVSEPEFSNDMNTMLDDFVNIYDLLGSDFDPVLADPITFPRNERDLDKRRILLTIFYLLEGLRHCWSLRPLLDKNEYSENSYVIHAVSRVVDPIFNYYKWNLKRSWESVSNSSQNRKKLMRSIHSGDRPDLQVLLMLDSVNFELVFTEISRLVPRSDKRNYDWKKLNRLCKDGIDARINELFKGKAVENDEARYLINELQQIPFIGLQVIGNRILVFGIDFYYGSFYRSFKIWEYTVPLKVSGRQVVQDFLKNSLKVKCYLEKKFNDLVRINDKIHSLPNIVGNEKPLSSMSISTTL
;
A
#
# COMPACT_ATOMS: atom_id res chain seq x y z
N MET A 1 29.64 21.54 45.99
CA MET A 1 29.29 22.94 46.30
C MET A 1 30.57 23.62 46.72
N SER A 2 31.19 24.38 45.83
CA SER A 2 32.31 25.26 46.16
C SER A 2 31.74 26.67 46.24
N ASP A 3 31.70 27.23 47.44
CA ASP A 3 31.25 28.60 47.67
C ASP A 3 32.18 29.56 46.92
N ASN A 4 31.74 30.03 45.76
CA ASN A 4 32.44 31.06 45.01
C ASN A 4 32.15 32.40 45.67
N ILE A 5 32.91 32.70 46.73
CA ILE A 5 32.94 34.01 47.36
C ILE A 5 33.53 34.99 46.34
N ASN A 6 32.73 35.97 45.93
CA ASN A 6 33.19 37.07 45.07
C ASN A 6 34.00 38.05 45.92
N PHE A 7 35.26 38.29 45.57
CA PHE A 7 36.08 39.29 46.22
C PHE A 7 36.22 40.53 45.36
N PHE A 8 35.96 41.68 45.98
CA PHE A 8 36.40 42.98 45.46
C PHE A 8 37.73 43.30 46.12
N PHE A 9 38.75 43.65 45.34
CA PHE A 9 39.98 44.19 45.89
C PHE A 9 40.19 45.63 45.44
N ARG A 10 40.61 46.46 46.39
CA ARG A 10 41.00 47.86 46.19
C ARG A 10 42.51 47.92 46.14
N ASN A 11 43.07 48.43 45.05
CA ASN A 11 44.51 48.66 44.98
C ASN A 11 44.87 49.79 45.95
N ARG A 12 45.68 49.49 46.98
CA ARG A 12 46.03 50.48 48.04
C ARG A 12 46.88 51.65 47.56
N LYS A 13 47.44 51.59 46.34
CA LYS A 13 48.26 52.65 45.75
C LYS A 13 47.48 53.62 44.85
N GLU A 14 46.18 53.42 44.65
CA GLU A 14 45.34 54.32 43.85
C GLU A 14 44.33 55.08 44.73
N THR A 15 44.33 56.40 44.61
CA THR A 15 43.52 57.31 45.43
C THR A 15 42.03 57.33 45.03
N ASP A 16 41.68 56.89 43.82
CA ASP A 16 40.34 57.09 43.23
C ASP A 16 39.32 55.98 43.52
N GLY A 17 39.55 55.14 44.52
CA GLY A 17 38.51 54.22 45.02
C GLY A 17 38.04 53.13 44.03
N LYS A 18 38.80 52.87 42.96
CA LYS A 18 38.48 51.85 41.96
C LYS A 18 38.53 50.44 42.59
N LEU A 19 37.43 49.69 42.45
CA LEU A 19 37.36 48.27 42.79
C LEU A 19 37.50 47.44 41.52
N TYR A 20 38.46 46.52 41.52
CA TYR A 20 38.74 45.67 40.38
C TYR A 20 38.01 44.33 40.55
N PHE A 21 37.25 43.94 39.53
CA PHE A 21 36.64 42.62 39.46
C PHE A 21 37.57 41.68 38.68
N LYS A 22 37.94 40.57 39.30
CA LYS A 22 38.60 39.47 38.59
C LYS A 22 37.93 38.17 39.00
N SER A 23 36.99 37.69 38.18
CA SER A 23 36.66 36.27 38.19
C SER A 23 36.53 35.73 36.77
N TRP A 24 37.00 34.50 36.61
CA TRP A 24 37.01 33.72 35.39
C TRP A 24 35.60 33.55 34.83
N LEU A 25 35.31 34.23 33.72
CA LEU A 25 34.28 33.83 32.77
C LEU A 25 35.00 33.28 31.55
N PRO A 26 34.85 31.99 31.19
CA PRO A 26 35.36 31.49 29.93
C PRO A 26 34.61 32.21 28.80
N ALA A 27 35.30 33.12 28.13
CA ALA A 27 34.94 33.72 26.84
C ALA A 27 33.57 34.45 26.76
N VAL A 28 33.43 35.58 27.47
CA VAL A 28 32.57 36.68 27.00
C VAL A 28 33.32 38.00 27.21
N TYR A 29 33.79 38.59 26.11
CA TYR A 29 34.27 39.98 26.09
C TYR A 29 33.03 40.90 26.06
N PHE A 30 32.87 41.75 27.08
CA PHE A 30 32.02 42.94 26.97
C PHE A 30 32.87 44.07 26.38
N SER A 31 32.47 44.63 25.25
CA SER A 31 33.25 45.65 24.52
C SER A 31 33.27 47.02 25.19
N THR A 32 32.44 47.27 26.20
CA THR A 32 32.46 48.50 27.03
C THR A 32 31.99 48.20 28.45
N VAL A 33 32.83 48.50 29.43
CA VAL A 33 32.49 48.43 30.86
C VAL A 33 31.82 49.74 31.26
N GLU A 34 30.49 49.75 31.36
CA GLU A 34 29.77 50.87 32.02
C GLU A 34 29.58 50.57 33.51
N LEU A 35 29.80 51.61 34.33
CA LEU A 35 29.63 51.59 35.77
C LEU A 35 28.16 51.32 36.13
N LEU A 36 27.82 50.09 36.52
CA LEU A 36 26.47 49.75 36.98
C LEU A 36 26.31 50.18 38.45
N ARG A 37 25.39 51.13 38.70
CA ARG A 37 24.92 51.44 40.07
C ARG A 37 24.25 50.19 40.66
N SER A 38 24.29 50.00 41.98
CA SER A 38 23.75 48.79 42.65
C SER A 38 22.30 48.45 42.26
N SER A 39 21.46 49.46 41.99
CA SER A 39 20.08 49.30 41.52
C SER A 39 19.91 48.79 40.08
N THR A 40 21.00 48.70 39.30
CA THR A 40 21.00 48.28 37.88
C THR A 40 21.64 46.90 37.65
N VAL A 41 22.26 46.30 38.68
CA VAL A 41 22.90 44.98 38.61
C VAL A 41 21.87 43.88 38.35
N GLU A 42 20.70 43.92 39.01
CA GLU A 42 19.64 42.94 38.77
C GLU A 42 19.11 42.98 37.33
N ALA A 43 18.99 44.17 36.74
CA ALA A 43 18.58 44.34 35.35
C ALA A 43 19.62 43.78 34.38
N ALA A 44 20.92 44.01 34.65
CA ALA A 44 22.01 43.47 33.86
C ALA A 44 22.08 41.93 33.93
N VAL A 45 21.90 41.35 35.11
CA VAL A 45 21.84 39.89 35.31
C VAL A 45 20.63 39.28 34.59
N LYS A 46 19.45 39.92 34.67
CA LYS A 46 18.26 39.47 33.93
C LYS A 46 18.48 39.52 32.41
N ARG A 47 19.13 40.57 31.89
CA ARG A 47 19.47 40.69 30.46
C ARG A 47 20.45 39.61 30.02
N TYR A 48 21.52 39.38 30.80
CA TYR A 48 22.48 38.31 30.53
C TYR A 48 21.82 36.93 30.51
N ASN A 49 20.98 36.61 31.50
CA ASN A 49 20.27 35.33 31.53
C ASN A 49 19.31 35.16 30.35
N LYS A 50 18.66 36.24 29.90
CA LYS A 50 17.80 36.24 28.71
C LYS A 50 18.63 35.97 27.44
N GLU A 51 19.75 36.66 27.26
CA GLU A 51 20.65 36.48 26.12
C GLU A 51 21.30 35.09 26.12
N LEU A 52 21.72 34.58 27.29
CA LEU A 52 22.26 33.24 27.46
C LEU A 52 21.22 32.16 27.12
N LYS A 53 19.97 32.32 27.56
CA LYS A 53 18.86 31.41 27.22
C LYS A 53 18.59 31.42 25.71
N ALA A 54 18.55 32.61 25.09
CA ALA A 54 18.37 32.74 23.65
C ALA A 54 19.52 32.06 22.87
N ARG A 55 20.77 32.25 23.30
CA ARG A 55 21.95 31.66 22.66
C ARG A 55 22.01 30.14 22.82
N LYS A 56 21.65 29.62 24.00
CA LYS A 56 21.50 28.17 24.23
C LYS A 56 20.43 27.57 23.31
N GLN A 57 19.28 28.24 23.16
CA GLN A 57 18.21 27.81 22.25
C GLN A 57 18.68 27.80 20.78
N GLN A 58 19.42 28.83 20.36
CA GLN A 58 19.96 28.92 19.01
C GLN A 58 20.96 27.80 18.72
N ILE A 59 21.87 27.50 19.65
CA ILE A 59 22.83 26.38 19.52
C ILE A 59 22.08 25.04 19.41
N PHE A 60 21.07 24.83 20.25
CA PHE A 60 20.25 23.62 20.22
C PHE A 60 19.53 23.46 18.88
N ASN A 61 18.87 24.52 18.40
CA ASN A 61 18.16 24.50 17.11
C ASN A 61 19.16 24.22 15.96
N ASN A 62 20.32 24.86 15.95
CA ASN A 62 21.35 24.62 14.93
C ASN A 62 21.85 23.17 14.94
N ALA A 63 22.13 22.61 16.14
CA ALA A 63 22.53 21.22 16.28
C ALA A 63 21.44 20.26 15.78
N TYR A 64 20.17 20.54 16.11
CA TYR A 64 19.02 19.78 15.64
C TYR A 64 18.90 19.80 14.10
N TYR A 65 19.02 20.97 13.46
CA TYR A 65 18.93 21.09 12.00
C TYR A 65 20.11 20.43 11.27
N VAL A 66 21.33 20.53 11.81
CA VAL A 66 22.50 19.84 11.25
C VAL A 66 22.32 18.32 11.32
N GLU A 67 21.87 17.82 12.47
CA GLU A 67 21.63 16.39 12.67
C GLU A 67 20.47 15.87 11.80
N LYS A 68 19.38 16.65 11.69
CA LYS A 68 18.27 16.36 10.78
C LYS A 68 18.75 16.25 9.33
N ARG A 69 19.55 17.20 8.85
CA ARG A 69 20.09 17.19 7.48
C ARG A 69 20.99 15.98 7.22
N LYS A 70 21.87 15.63 8.16
CA LYS A 70 22.71 14.42 8.04
C LYS A 70 21.88 13.15 7.90
N ARG A 71 20.77 13.04 8.63
CA ARG A 71 19.86 11.90 8.53
C ARG A 71 19.15 11.86 7.17
N GLU A 72 18.66 13.00 6.69
CA GLU A 72 18.03 13.13 5.38
C GLU A 72 19.01 12.75 4.25
N GLU A 73 20.25 13.25 4.29
CA GLU A 73 21.31 12.90 3.31
C GLU A 73 21.68 11.41 3.36
N GLU A 74 21.76 10.81 4.56
CA GLU A 74 22.05 9.39 4.71
C GLU A 74 20.89 8.51 4.19
N GLU A 75 19.65 8.92 4.46
CA GLU A 75 18.44 8.25 3.96
C GLU A 75 18.34 8.34 2.45
N GLU A 76 18.58 9.51 1.85
CA GLU A 76 18.62 9.69 0.41
C GLU A 76 19.70 8.81 -0.24
N ARG A 77 20.90 8.75 0.34
CA ARG A 77 21.97 7.87 -0.16
C ARG A 77 21.60 6.39 -0.08
N LYS A 78 20.91 5.96 0.98
CA LYS A 78 20.42 4.59 1.12
C LYS A 78 19.35 4.28 0.07
N ASN A 79 18.38 5.18 -0.11
CA ASN A 79 17.31 5.03 -1.09
C ASN A 79 17.89 4.97 -2.51
N GLN A 80 18.84 5.83 -2.85
CA GLN A 80 19.53 5.82 -4.14
C GLN A 80 20.29 4.52 -4.40
N LYS A 81 20.90 3.93 -3.36
CA LYS A 81 21.51 2.61 -3.48
C LYS A 81 20.46 1.53 -3.77
N ILE A 82 19.36 1.51 -3.03
CA ILE A 82 18.27 0.53 -3.19
C ILE A 82 17.68 0.61 -4.61
N ILE A 83 17.44 1.83 -5.11
CA ILE A 83 16.93 2.06 -6.47
C ILE A 83 17.88 1.44 -7.51
N ARG A 84 19.19 1.69 -7.39
CA ARG A 84 20.19 1.12 -8.31
C ARG A 84 20.22 -0.40 -8.25
N ASP A 85 20.20 -0.96 -7.05
CA ASP A 85 20.24 -2.41 -6.84
C ASP A 85 19.00 -3.07 -7.47
N ASN A 86 17.81 -2.49 -7.26
CA ASN A 86 16.55 -2.97 -7.87
C ASN A 86 16.56 -2.87 -9.40
N ILE A 87 17.03 -1.75 -9.97
CA ILE A 87 17.14 -1.60 -11.43
C ILE A 87 18.12 -2.64 -12.01
N ALA A 88 19.27 -2.84 -11.37
CA ALA A 88 20.26 -3.82 -11.79
C ALA A 88 19.71 -5.26 -11.71
N GLU A 89 18.96 -5.58 -10.65
CA GLU A 89 18.30 -6.87 -10.50
C GLU A 89 17.30 -7.14 -11.62
N ILE A 90 16.43 -6.16 -11.94
CA ILE A 90 15.49 -6.29 -13.06
C ILE A 90 16.23 -6.55 -14.37
N ILE A 91 17.28 -5.77 -14.67
CA ILE A 91 18.06 -5.94 -15.89
C ILE A 91 18.66 -7.36 -15.96
N ASN A 92 19.23 -7.84 -14.85
CA ASN A 92 19.81 -9.18 -14.78
C ASN A 92 18.76 -10.26 -14.99
N ASN A 93 17.60 -10.16 -14.33
CA ASN A 93 16.52 -11.13 -14.46
C ASN A 93 15.97 -11.16 -15.88
N CYS A 94 15.73 -10.01 -16.50
CA CYS A 94 15.32 -9.94 -17.91
C CYS A 94 16.34 -10.60 -18.84
N VAL A 95 17.65 -10.36 -18.65
CA VAL A 95 18.72 -11.00 -19.44
C VAL A 95 18.72 -12.51 -19.24
N ASN A 96 18.60 -12.97 -18.00
CA ASN A 96 18.54 -14.39 -17.66
C ASN A 96 17.32 -15.07 -18.30
N THR A 97 16.14 -14.45 -18.20
CA THR A 97 14.91 -14.97 -18.83
C THR A 97 15.05 -15.04 -20.34
N MET A 98 15.61 -14.01 -20.99
CA MET A 98 15.82 -14.01 -22.45
C MET A 98 16.80 -15.08 -22.95
N ASN A 99 17.80 -15.43 -22.13
CA ASN A 99 18.86 -16.38 -22.49
C ASN A 99 18.52 -17.82 -22.12
N ASN A 100 17.88 -18.02 -20.95
CA ASN A 100 17.72 -19.34 -20.34
C ASN A 100 16.25 -19.79 -20.28
N GLY A 101 15.28 -18.87 -20.34
CA GLY A 101 13.86 -19.16 -20.08
C GLY A 101 13.01 -19.48 -21.32
N CYS A 102 13.60 -19.48 -22.52
CA CYS A 102 12.89 -19.65 -23.81
C CYS A 102 11.52 -18.95 -23.87
N PRO A 103 11.41 -17.65 -23.54
CA PRO A 103 10.12 -16.97 -23.47
C PRO A 103 9.50 -16.83 -24.87
N PRO A 104 8.16 -16.69 -24.97
CA PRO A 104 7.49 -16.39 -26.23
C PRO A 104 8.12 -15.17 -26.93
N PHE A 105 8.07 -15.15 -28.27
CA PHE A 105 8.73 -14.11 -29.07
C PHE A 105 8.32 -12.68 -28.68
N GLU A 106 7.02 -12.46 -28.40
CA GLU A 106 6.51 -11.17 -27.95
C GLU A 106 7.06 -10.78 -26.57
N VAL A 107 7.13 -11.73 -25.63
CA VAL A 107 7.73 -11.52 -24.31
C VAL A 107 9.21 -11.15 -24.44
N LYS A 108 9.97 -11.85 -25.30
CA LYS A 108 11.38 -11.53 -25.55
C LYS A 108 11.59 -10.10 -26.05
N LYS A 109 10.70 -9.59 -26.92
CA LYS A 109 10.74 -8.19 -27.38
C LYS A 109 10.49 -7.21 -26.25
N VAL A 110 9.46 -7.46 -25.43
CA VAL A 110 9.13 -6.65 -24.26
C VAL A 110 10.33 -6.59 -23.31
N LEU A 111 10.90 -7.73 -22.94
CA LEU A 111 12.06 -7.80 -22.03
C LEU A 111 13.27 -7.04 -22.59
N LYS A 112 13.53 -7.15 -23.90
CA LYS A 112 14.63 -6.43 -24.57
C LYS A 112 14.43 -4.92 -24.51
N GLU A 113 13.21 -4.45 -24.76
CA GLU A 113 12.89 -3.02 -24.74
C GLU A 113 12.97 -2.44 -23.33
N VAL A 114 12.37 -3.12 -22.34
CA VAL A 114 12.45 -2.75 -20.92
C VAL A 114 13.90 -2.69 -20.45
N CYS A 115 14.72 -3.70 -20.76
CA CYS A 115 16.15 -3.70 -20.47
C CYS A 115 16.90 -2.52 -21.10
N GLY A 116 16.59 -2.22 -22.37
CA GLY A 116 17.21 -1.12 -23.09
C GLY A 116 16.95 0.22 -22.41
N PHE A 117 15.70 0.45 -22.00
CA PHE A 117 15.32 1.63 -21.25
C PHE A 117 15.97 1.70 -19.88
N LEU A 118 15.89 0.64 -19.07
CA LEU A 118 16.41 0.64 -17.70
C LEU A 118 17.92 0.88 -17.62
N ARG A 119 18.67 0.48 -18.66
CA ARG A 119 20.12 0.78 -18.77
C ARG A 119 20.42 2.26 -19.02
N GLN A 120 19.47 3.00 -19.56
CA GLN A 120 19.59 4.43 -19.85
C GLN A 120 18.96 5.30 -18.76
N LEU A 121 18.17 4.72 -17.87
CA LEU A 121 17.52 5.42 -16.77
C LEU A 121 18.57 5.90 -15.76
N ASP A 122 18.61 7.21 -15.51
CA ASP A 122 19.39 7.78 -14.42
C ASP A 122 18.69 7.49 -13.08
N PRO A 123 19.27 6.67 -12.19
CA PRO A 123 18.68 6.32 -10.90
C PRO A 123 18.44 7.55 -10.00
N THR A 124 19.21 8.63 -10.19
CA THR A 124 19.05 9.86 -9.40
C THR A 124 17.78 10.64 -9.75
N SER A 125 17.19 10.38 -10.92
CA SER A 125 15.92 10.98 -11.36
C SER A 125 14.67 10.29 -10.78
N VAL A 126 14.85 9.14 -10.12
CA VAL A 126 13.75 8.33 -9.55
C VAL A 126 13.46 8.78 -8.12
N ASN A 127 12.19 9.08 -7.82
CA ASN A 127 11.79 9.35 -6.45
C ASN A 127 11.72 8.02 -5.68
N SER A 128 12.22 7.99 -4.44
CA SER A 128 12.20 6.79 -3.59
C SER A 128 10.80 6.22 -3.35
N ASP A 129 9.77 7.05 -3.53
CA ASP A 129 8.39 6.63 -3.39
C ASP A 129 7.77 6.05 -4.67
N ASP A 130 8.44 6.15 -5.81
CA ASP A 130 7.93 5.65 -7.09
C ASP A 130 7.94 4.11 -7.13
N PRO A 131 6.98 3.46 -7.81
CA PRO A 131 6.93 2.00 -7.93
C PRO A 131 8.26 1.39 -8.42
N ILE A 132 8.94 2.03 -9.38
CA ILE A 132 10.23 1.53 -9.89
C ILE A 132 11.33 1.51 -8.82
N ALA A 133 11.29 2.40 -7.82
CA ALA A 133 12.20 2.37 -6.69
C ALA A 133 12.04 1.08 -5.85
N SER A 134 10.88 0.44 -5.93
CA SER A 134 10.55 -0.86 -5.30
C SER A 134 10.64 -2.03 -6.27
N GLY A 135 11.18 -1.84 -7.48
CA GLY A 135 11.30 -2.88 -8.49
C GLY A 135 9.99 -3.21 -9.24
N ILE A 136 9.02 -2.31 -9.20
CA ILE A 136 7.73 -2.45 -9.88
C ILE A 136 7.72 -1.55 -11.13
N ILE A 137 7.35 -2.09 -12.27
CA ILE A 137 7.06 -1.30 -13.47
C ILE A 137 5.56 -1.01 -13.50
N ASP A 138 5.17 0.25 -13.24
CA ASP A 138 3.77 0.68 -13.34
C ASP A 138 3.36 0.87 -14.81
N VAL A 139 2.60 -0.09 -15.34
CA VAL A 139 2.11 -0.10 -16.73
C VAL A 139 0.82 0.73 -16.87
N PHE A 140 0.22 1.17 -15.77
CA PHE A 140 -1.13 1.71 -15.76
C PHE A 140 -1.20 3.24 -15.59
N GLU A 141 -0.94 3.78 -14.40
CA GLU A 141 -1.19 5.22 -14.13
C GLU A 141 -0.08 6.12 -14.68
N GLY A 142 1.04 5.54 -15.14
CA GLY A 142 2.17 6.30 -15.67
C GLY A 142 2.83 7.19 -14.62
N VAL A 143 2.71 6.81 -13.33
CA VAL A 143 3.43 7.49 -12.24
C VAL A 143 4.94 7.35 -12.45
N ASP A 144 5.36 6.26 -13.10
CA ASP A 144 6.73 6.04 -13.52
C ASP A 144 7.02 6.60 -14.93
N ASN A 145 8.19 7.24 -15.08
CA ASN A 145 8.72 7.63 -16.38
C ASN A 145 9.01 6.42 -17.31
N VAL A 146 9.03 5.20 -16.76
CA VAL A 146 9.32 3.95 -17.47
C VAL A 146 8.40 3.77 -18.67
N MET A 147 7.10 4.03 -18.50
CA MET A 147 6.12 3.83 -19.57
C MET A 147 6.17 4.90 -20.65
N ASN A 148 6.77 6.06 -20.41
CA ASN A 148 6.78 7.14 -21.40
C ASN A 148 7.62 6.81 -22.63
N ILE A 149 8.59 5.90 -22.49
CA ILE A 149 9.56 5.59 -23.55
C ILE A 149 9.27 4.25 -24.25
N LEU A 150 8.49 3.36 -23.64
CA LEU A 150 8.13 2.09 -24.25
C LEU A 150 7.21 2.28 -25.47
N SER A 151 7.38 1.42 -26.47
CA SER A 151 6.55 1.36 -27.66
C SER A 151 5.11 0.98 -27.32
N THR A 152 4.14 1.50 -28.08
CA THR A 152 2.71 1.16 -27.91
C THR A 152 2.46 -0.35 -27.91
N ARG A 153 3.18 -1.11 -28.74
CA ARG A 153 3.10 -2.57 -28.77
C ARG A 153 3.49 -3.18 -27.42
N THR A 154 4.61 -2.77 -26.85
CA THR A 154 5.08 -3.26 -25.56
C THR A 154 4.13 -2.88 -24.43
N LYS A 155 3.58 -1.65 -24.44
CA LYS A 155 2.53 -1.25 -23.48
C LYS A 155 1.32 -2.16 -23.56
N ASN A 156 0.84 -2.44 -24.76
CA ASN A 156 -0.32 -3.30 -24.97
C ASN A 156 -0.06 -4.72 -24.48
N VAL A 157 1.11 -5.31 -24.76
CA VAL A 157 1.46 -6.65 -24.25
C VAL A 157 1.57 -6.67 -22.72
N LEU A 158 2.14 -5.63 -22.12
CA LEU A 158 2.28 -5.53 -20.67
C LEU A 158 0.94 -5.29 -19.97
N ALA A 159 0.02 -4.57 -20.61
CA ALA A 159 -1.33 -4.27 -20.12
C ALA A 159 -2.38 -5.33 -20.50
N ASP A 160 -2.01 -6.34 -21.30
CA ASP A 160 -2.95 -7.34 -21.77
C ASP A 160 -3.45 -8.20 -20.61
N VAL A 161 -4.76 -8.13 -20.38
CA VAL A 161 -5.47 -8.88 -19.35
C VAL A 161 -6.76 -9.41 -19.95
N GLU A 162 -6.87 -10.73 -19.95
CA GLU A 162 -8.09 -11.41 -20.35
C GLU A 162 -9.16 -11.26 -19.25
N VAL A 163 -10.22 -10.50 -19.55
CA VAL A 163 -11.40 -10.36 -18.70
C VAL A 163 -12.61 -10.87 -19.48
N SER A 164 -13.29 -11.88 -18.92
CA SER A 164 -14.45 -12.51 -19.56
C SER A 164 -15.68 -11.59 -19.53
N GLU A 165 -16.45 -11.58 -20.62
CA GLU A 165 -17.75 -10.90 -20.65
C GLU A 165 -18.82 -11.76 -19.96
N PRO A 166 -19.52 -11.25 -18.93
CA PRO A 166 -20.57 -11.99 -18.26
C PRO A 166 -21.83 -12.05 -19.13
N GLU A 167 -22.37 -13.25 -19.33
CA GLU A 167 -23.67 -13.43 -19.96
C GLU A 167 -24.80 -13.07 -19.00
N PHE A 168 -25.71 -12.18 -19.43
CA PHE A 168 -26.89 -11.80 -18.66
C PHE A 168 -28.04 -12.75 -18.96
N SER A 169 -28.42 -13.58 -17.99
CA SER A 169 -29.57 -14.48 -18.14
C SER A 169 -30.90 -13.73 -18.05
N ASN A 170 -31.99 -14.39 -18.44
CA ASN A 170 -33.34 -13.84 -18.29
C ASN A 170 -33.64 -13.45 -16.84
N ASP A 171 -33.27 -14.28 -15.85
CA ASP A 171 -33.49 -13.98 -14.44
C ASP A 171 -32.76 -12.72 -13.97
N MET A 172 -31.55 -12.47 -14.49
CA MET A 172 -30.80 -11.25 -14.21
C MET A 172 -31.46 -10.02 -14.81
N ASN A 173 -32.00 -10.16 -16.04
CA ASN A 173 -32.78 -9.09 -16.67
C ASN A 173 -34.06 -8.80 -15.88
N THR A 174 -34.78 -9.83 -15.42
CA THR A 174 -35.97 -9.64 -14.58
C THR A 174 -35.65 -8.89 -13.29
N MET A 175 -34.58 -9.27 -12.58
CA MET A 175 -34.16 -8.55 -11.36
C MET A 175 -33.78 -7.09 -11.62
N LEU A 176 -33.10 -6.83 -12.75
CA LEU A 176 -32.75 -5.48 -13.16
C LEU A 176 -34.00 -4.67 -13.52
N ASP A 177 -34.93 -5.26 -14.26
CA ASP A 177 -36.17 -4.62 -14.69
C ASP A 177 -37.04 -4.30 -13.47
N ASP A 178 -37.20 -5.25 -12.54
CA ASP A 178 -37.87 -5.04 -11.25
C ASP A 178 -37.23 -3.88 -10.49
N PHE A 179 -35.90 -3.87 -10.36
CA PHE A 179 -35.17 -2.79 -9.68
C PHE A 179 -35.43 -1.43 -10.32
N VAL A 180 -35.30 -1.33 -11.64
CA VAL A 180 -35.46 -0.05 -12.35
C VAL A 180 -36.91 0.43 -12.31
N ASN A 181 -37.87 -0.48 -12.51
CA ASN A 181 -39.30 -0.16 -12.45
C ASN A 181 -39.72 0.41 -11.10
N ILE A 182 -39.13 -0.08 -10.00
CA ILE A 182 -39.35 0.49 -8.69
C ILE A 182 -39.01 1.98 -8.74
N TYR A 183 -37.84 2.39 -9.24
CA TYR A 183 -37.41 3.79 -9.24
C TYR A 183 -37.96 4.67 -10.35
N ASP A 184 -38.32 4.11 -11.51
CA ASP A 184 -38.95 4.86 -12.60
C ASP A 184 -40.34 5.38 -12.20
N LEU A 185 -41.01 4.71 -11.27
CA LEU A 185 -42.32 5.10 -10.73
C LEU A 185 -42.23 6.17 -9.63
N LEU A 186 -41.03 6.55 -9.22
CA LEU A 186 -40.79 7.37 -8.04
C LEU A 186 -40.30 8.76 -8.46
N GLY A 187 -41.00 9.81 -8.03
CA GLY A 187 -40.63 11.20 -8.30
C GLY A 187 -39.26 11.56 -7.71
N SER A 188 -38.71 12.72 -8.11
CA SER A 188 -37.39 13.22 -7.64
C SER A 188 -37.25 13.33 -6.13
N ASP A 189 -38.37 13.38 -5.41
CA ASP A 189 -38.47 13.65 -3.98
C ASP A 189 -38.78 12.38 -3.16
N PHE A 190 -38.82 11.20 -3.81
CA PHE A 190 -39.08 9.94 -3.14
C PHE A 190 -37.89 9.50 -2.27
N ASP A 191 -38.18 8.97 -1.08
CA ASP A 191 -37.20 8.34 -0.18
C ASP A 191 -36.98 6.87 -0.56
N PRO A 192 -35.82 6.51 -1.14
CA PRO A 192 -35.52 5.15 -1.56
C PRO A 192 -35.50 4.12 -0.43
N VAL A 193 -35.48 4.53 0.85
CA VAL A 193 -35.65 3.62 2.00
C VAL A 193 -37.04 2.97 1.99
N LEU A 194 -38.05 3.63 1.42
CA LEU A 194 -39.43 3.17 1.36
C LEU A 194 -39.72 2.24 0.17
N ALA A 195 -38.75 2.04 -0.73
CA ALA A 195 -38.87 1.09 -1.83
C ALA A 195 -38.83 -0.35 -1.31
N ASP A 196 -39.78 -1.18 -1.75
CA ASP A 196 -39.78 -2.61 -1.48
C ASP A 196 -38.47 -3.27 -1.96
N PRO A 197 -37.97 -4.29 -1.26
CA PRO A 197 -36.78 -5.03 -1.71
C PRO A 197 -37.06 -5.72 -3.04
N ILE A 198 -36.04 -5.82 -3.89
CA ILE A 198 -36.15 -6.54 -5.16
C ILE A 198 -36.44 -8.03 -4.94
N THR A 199 -37.20 -8.62 -5.85
CA THR A 199 -37.56 -10.04 -5.75
C THR A 199 -36.35 -10.91 -6.13
N PHE A 200 -35.97 -11.84 -5.26
CA PHE A 200 -34.97 -12.86 -5.58
C PHE A 200 -35.61 -14.07 -6.29
N PRO A 201 -35.03 -14.58 -7.39
CA PRO A 201 -35.53 -15.78 -8.07
C PRO A 201 -35.52 -17.01 -7.14
N ARG A 202 -36.71 -17.54 -6.81
CA ARG A 202 -36.85 -18.59 -5.77
C ARG A 202 -36.57 -20.01 -6.26
N ASN A 203 -36.55 -20.24 -7.57
CA ASN A 203 -36.54 -21.58 -8.16
C ASN A 203 -35.18 -22.00 -8.76
N GLU A 204 -34.14 -21.16 -8.69
CA GLU A 204 -32.81 -21.52 -9.23
C GLU A 204 -32.11 -22.57 -8.34
N ARG A 205 -31.83 -23.73 -8.94
CA ARG A 205 -31.20 -24.89 -8.30
C ARG A 205 -29.73 -25.03 -8.68
N ASP A 206 -29.31 -24.45 -9.79
CA ASP A 206 -27.92 -24.39 -10.19
C ASP A 206 -27.15 -23.44 -9.26
N LEU A 207 -26.14 -23.97 -8.57
CA LEU A 207 -25.40 -23.22 -7.56
C LEU A 207 -24.59 -22.07 -8.17
N ASP A 208 -24.04 -22.24 -9.37
CA ASP A 208 -23.23 -21.21 -10.03
C ASP A 208 -24.10 -20.07 -10.54
N LYS A 209 -25.24 -20.39 -11.15
CA LYS A 209 -26.25 -19.37 -11.50
C LYS A 209 -26.77 -18.65 -10.26
N ARG A 210 -27.11 -19.39 -9.20
CA ARG A 210 -27.59 -18.80 -7.94
C ARG A 210 -26.56 -17.86 -7.29
N ARG A 211 -25.26 -18.15 -7.40
CA ARG A 211 -24.18 -17.27 -6.91
C ARG A 211 -24.12 -15.95 -7.65
N ILE A 212 -24.27 -16.00 -8.98
CA ILE A 212 -24.29 -14.79 -9.80
C ILE A 212 -25.55 -13.96 -9.46
N LEU A 213 -26.71 -14.60 -9.33
CA LEU A 213 -27.96 -13.94 -8.92
C LEU A 213 -27.85 -13.31 -7.53
N LEU A 214 -27.24 -14.00 -6.56
CA LEU A 214 -27.01 -13.42 -5.22
C LEU A 214 -26.08 -12.21 -5.27
N THR A 215 -25.03 -12.27 -6.09
CA THR A 215 -24.14 -11.13 -6.29
C THR A 215 -24.92 -9.94 -6.87
N ILE A 216 -25.70 -10.16 -7.93
CA ILE A 216 -26.54 -9.11 -8.54
C ILE A 216 -27.51 -8.54 -7.53
N PHE A 217 -28.19 -9.39 -6.76
CA PHE A 217 -29.11 -8.98 -5.71
C PHE A 217 -28.42 -8.03 -4.71
N TYR A 218 -27.27 -8.44 -4.17
CA TYR A 218 -26.54 -7.62 -3.21
C TYR A 218 -25.98 -6.33 -3.82
N LEU A 219 -25.56 -6.35 -5.09
CA LEU A 219 -25.11 -5.16 -5.80
C LEU A 219 -26.25 -4.16 -5.99
N LEU A 220 -27.44 -4.63 -6.39
CA LEU A 220 -28.63 -3.80 -6.53
C LEU A 220 -29.10 -3.26 -5.18
N GLU A 221 -29.12 -4.07 -4.12
CA GLU A 221 -29.40 -3.59 -2.76
C GLU A 221 -28.36 -2.58 -2.25
N GLY A 222 -27.09 -2.77 -2.60
CA GLY A 222 -26.02 -1.81 -2.35
C GLY A 222 -26.27 -0.47 -3.06
N LEU A 223 -26.71 -0.51 -4.33
CA LEU A 223 -27.11 0.69 -5.06
C LEU A 223 -28.35 1.36 -4.47
N ARG A 224 -29.39 0.60 -4.12
CA ARG A 224 -30.57 1.11 -3.41
C ARG A 224 -30.15 1.88 -2.16
N HIS A 225 -29.25 1.31 -1.37
CA HIS A 225 -28.75 1.96 -0.16
C HIS A 225 -27.97 3.25 -0.47
N CYS A 226 -27.17 3.27 -1.54
CA CYS A 226 -26.52 4.50 -1.99
C CYS A 226 -27.57 5.56 -2.35
N TRP A 227 -28.60 5.19 -3.11
CA TRP A 227 -29.65 6.12 -3.52
C TRP A 227 -30.49 6.61 -2.34
N SER A 228 -30.68 5.78 -1.31
CA SER A 228 -31.50 6.09 -0.14
C SER A 228 -30.90 7.13 0.80
N LEU A 229 -29.59 7.28 0.78
CA LEU A 229 -28.87 8.22 1.64
C LEU A 229 -28.84 9.64 1.08
N ARG A 230 -29.55 9.91 -0.02
CA ARG A 230 -29.46 11.15 -0.80
C ARG A 230 -30.21 12.38 -0.24
N PRO A 231 -31.38 12.27 0.43
CA PRO A 231 -32.07 13.43 1.01
C PRO A 231 -31.41 14.00 2.27
N LEU A 232 -30.48 13.27 2.90
CA LEU A 232 -29.80 13.66 4.16
C LEU A 232 -28.46 14.38 3.94
N LEU A 233 -28.15 14.79 2.70
CA LEU A 233 -26.83 15.26 2.29
C LEU A 233 -26.71 16.78 2.28
N ASP A 234 -26.93 17.40 3.42
CA ASP A 234 -26.50 18.79 3.63
C ASP A 234 -24.98 18.78 3.84
N LYS A 235 -24.26 19.58 3.04
CA LYS A 235 -22.79 19.61 2.92
C LYS A 235 -21.98 19.73 4.23
N ASN A 236 -22.64 19.99 5.36
CA ASN A 236 -22.00 20.45 6.59
C ASN A 236 -22.03 19.45 7.76
N GLU A 237 -22.80 18.35 7.72
CA GLU A 237 -23.01 17.51 8.92
C GLU A 237 -22.53 16.06 8.81
N TYR A 238 -22.18 15.56 7.63
CA TYR A 238 -21.53 14.25 7.45
C TYR A 238 -20.18 14.41 6.78
N SER A 239 -19.12 13.76 7.30
CA SER A 239 -17.87 13.66 6.54
C SER A 239 -18.18 12.81 5.30
N GLU A 240 -18.06 13.38 4.09
CA GLU A 240 -18.21 12.67 2.80
C GLU A 240 -17.51 11.30 2.79
N ASN A 241 -16.46 11.17 3.60
CA ASN A 241 -15.69 9.95 3.83
C ASN A 241 -16.56 8.79 4.32
N SER A 242 -17.43 8.95 5.32
CA SER A 242 -18.18 7.83 5.89
C SER A 242 -19.21 7.26 4.91
N TYR A 243 -19.82 8.12 4.08
CA TYR A 243 -20.78 7.70 3.07
C TYR A 243 -20.11 6.92 1.94
N VAL A 244 -19.05 7.45 1.34
CA VAL A 244 -18.30 6.73 0.30
C VAL A 244 -17.71 5.45 0.88
N ILE A 245 -17.11 5.49 2.07
CA ILE A 245 -16.50 4.32 2.70
C ILE A 245 -17.53 3.22 2.95
N HIS A 246 -18.65 3.51 3.62
CA HIS A 246 -19.62 2.47 3.99
C HIS A 246 -20.61 2.09 2.89
N ALA A 247 -20.97 3.03 2.00
CA ALA A 247 -21.87 2.74 0.89
C ALA A 247 -21.11 2.08 -0.27
N VAL A 248 -19.90 2.54 -0.60
CA VAL A 248 -19.08 1.87 -1.61
C VAL A 248 -18.58 0.52 -1.11
N SER A 249 -18.29 0.34 0.19
CA SER A 249 -18.01 -1.00 0.71
C SER A 249 -19.17 -1.96 0.51
N ARG A 250 -20.43 -1.52 0.69
CA ARG A 250 -21.62 -2.35 0.40
C ARG A 250 -21.77 -2.74 -1.07
N VAL A 251 -21.13 -2.00 -1.96
CA VAL A 251 -21.13 -2.28 -3.41
C VAL A 251 -19.91 -3.11 -3.82
N VAL A 252 -18.79 -2.93 -3.16
CA VAL A 252 -17.53 -3.65 -3.43
C VAL A 252 -17.53 -5.03 -2.75
N ASP A 253 -18.03 -5.13 -1.52
CA ASP A 253 -18.05 -6.38 -0.73
C ASP A 253 -18.77 -7.56 -1.43
N PRO A 254 -19.91 -7.37 -2.13
CA PRO A 254 -20.58 -8.45 -2.87
C PRO A 254 -19.70 -9.09 -3.96
N ILE A 255 -18.79 -8.32 -4.57
CA ILE A 255 -17.83 -8.82 -5.55
C ILE A 255 -16.93 -9.86 -4.88
N PHE A 256 -16.57 -9.60 -3.61
CA PHE A 256 -15.77 -10.48 -2.78
C PHE A 256 -16.57 -11.48 -1.94
N ASN A 257 -17.85 -11.67 -2.22
CA ASN A 257 -18.62 -12.72 -1.57
C ASN A 257 -18.46 -14.04 -2.30
N TYR A 258 -17.70 -14.97 -1.70
CA TYR A 258 -17.41 -16.28 -2.29
C TYR A 258 -17.97 -17.37 -1.41
N TYR A 259 -19.01 -18.03 -1.90
CA TYR A 259 -19.59 -19.18 -1.20
C TYR A 259 -18.70 -20.42 -1.23
N LYS A 260 -17.76 -20.50 -2.20
CA LYS A 260 -16.82 -21.62 -2.33
C LYS A 260 -15.64 -21.52 -1.37
N TRP A 261 -15.28 -20.30 -0.94
CA TRP A 261 -14.08 -20.06 -0.17
C TRP A 261 -14.38 -19.35 1.13
N ASN A 262 -13.70 -19.79 2.18
CA ASN A 262 -13.75 -19.12 3.46
C ASN A 262 -12.90 -17.84 3.38
N LEU A 263 -13.53 -16.74 2.98
CA LEU A 263 -12.88 -15.43 3.00
C LEU A 263 -13.10 -14.71 4.31
N LYS A 264 -12.02 -14.15 4.86
CA LYS A 264 -12.05 -13.26 6.02
C LYS A 264 -11.79 -11.84 5.56
N ARG A 265 -12.64 -10.91 6.01
CA ARG A 265 -12.52 -9.47 5.76
C ARG A 265 -12.01 -8.79 7.01
N SER A 266 -11.07 -7.87 6.86
CA SER A 266 -10.48 -7.14 7.98
C SER A 266 -10.40 -5.66 7.63
N TRP A 267 -11.04 -4.84 8.46
CA TRP A 267 -11.04 -3.38 8.33
C TRP A 267 -9.90 -2.79 9.15
N GLU A 268 -9.16 -1.86 8.55
CA GLU A 268 -8.14 -1.03 9.21
C GLU A 268 -7.07 -1.79 10.03
N SER A 269 -6.75 -3.03 9.64
CA SER A 269 -5.73 -3.86 10.29
C SER A 269 -4.37 -3.76 9.60
N VAL A 270 -3.28 -3.85 10.36
CA VAL A 270 -1.94 -3.97 9.77
C VAL A 270 -1.80 -5.32 9.07
N SER A 271 -1.54 -5.31 7.76
CA SER A 271 -1.36 -6.53 6.96
C SER A 271 -0.09 -7.29 7.33
N ASN A 272 -0.11 -8.62 7.16
CA ASN A 272 1.05 -9.51 7.27
C ASN A 272 2.15 -9.09 6.29
N SER A 273 1.80 -8.71 5.05
CA SER A 273 2.72 -8.13 4.08
C SER A 273 3.52 -6.96 4.68
N SER A 274 2.82 -6.00 5.27
CA SER A 274 3.47 -4.86 5.91
C SER A 274 4.29 -5.26 7.14
N GLN A 275 3.84 -6.22 7.95
CA GLN A 275 4.59 -6.69 9.12
C GLN A 275 5.87 -7.42 8.73
N ASN A 276 5.81 -8.27 7.70
CA ASN A 276 6.95 -9.03 7.19
C ASN A 276 8.01 -8.10 6.62
N ARG A 277 7.63 -7.10 5.82
CA ARG A 277 8.54 -6.06 5.34
C ARG A 277 9.32 -5.40 6.48
N LYS A 278 8.64 -5.02 7.58
CA LYS A 278 9.34 -4.41 8.72
C LYS A 278 10.31 -5.35 9.41
N LYS A 279 9.93 -6.61 9.60
CA LYS A 279 10.81 -7.62 10.21
C LYS A 279 12.10 -7.75 9.39
N LEU A 280 11.98 -7.76 8.07
CA LEU A 280 13.12 -7.82 7.15
C LEU A 280 13.96 -6.53 7.16
N MET A 281 13.30 -5.36 7.16
CA MET A 281 13.97 -4.05 7.09
C MET A 281 14.42 -3.49 8.45
N ARG A 282 14.12 -4.15 9.57
CA ARG A 282 14.37 -3.66 10.94
C ARG A 282 13.86 -2.21 11.19
N SER A 283 12.77 -1.82 10.52
CA SER A 283 12.17 -0.49 10.63
C SER A 283 11.18 -0.40 11.80
N ILE A 284 11.19 0.74 12.51
CA ILE A 284 10.43 0.96 13.76
C ILE A 284 9.04 1.60 13.49
N HIS A 285 8.76 2.10 12.28
CA HIS A 285 7.49 2.77 11.98
C HIS A 285 6.31 1.80 11.94
N SER A 286 5.10 2.24 12.34
CA SER A 286 3.84 1.50 12.12
C SER A 286 3.62 1.25 10.62
N GLY A 287 3.05 0.10 10.27
CA GLY A 287 2.98 -0.33 8.87
C GLY A 287 1.82 0.35 8.20
N ASP A 288 1.93 0.61 6.91
CA ASP A 288 0.84 1.17 6.13
C ASP A 288 -0.36 0.21 6.19
N ARG A 289 -1.50 0.69 6.69
CA ARG A 289 -2.71 -0.14 6.89
C ARG A 289 -3.68 0.10 5.74
N PRO A 290 -4.13 -0.94 5.02
CA PRO A 290 -5.23 -0.79 4.07
C PRO A 290 -6.54 -0.49 4.80
N ASP A 291 -7.48 0.16 4.11
CA ASP A 291 -8.82 0.39 4.65
C ASP A 291 -9.58 -0.93 4.74
N LEU A 292 -9.53 -1.74 3.68
CA LEU A 292 -10.07 -3.09 3.64
C LEU A 292 -9.03 -4.08 3.13
N GLN A 293 -8.96 -5.21 3.83
CA GLN A 293 -8.18 -6.37 3.43
C GLN A 293 -9.08 -7.60 3.28
N VAL A 294 -8.83 -8.38 2.23
CA VAL A 294 -9.46 -9.69 2.00
C VAL A 294 -8.42 -10.80 2.11
N LEU A 295 -8.74 -11.78 2.95
CA LEU A 295 -7.93 -12.95 3.25
C LEU A 295 -8.66 -14.22 2.79
N LEU A 296 -7.96 -15.15 2.16
CA LEU A 296 -8.43 -16.51 1.91
C LEU A 296 -7.89 -17.45 2.97
N MET A 297 -8.78 -18.19 3.62
CA MET A 297 -8.41 -19.18 4.62
C MET A 297 -8.24 -20.54 3.94
N LEU A 298 -7.00 -21.02 3.83
CA LEU A 298 -6.66 -22.38 3.38
C LEU A 298 -5.93 -23.09 4.52
N ASP A 299 -6.41 -24.28 4.91
CA ASP A 299 -5.75 -25.13 5.91
C ASP A 299 -5.36 -24.41 7.22
N SER A 300 -6.25 -23.53 7.70
CA SER A 300 -6.06 -22.68 8.90
C SER A 300 -5.02 -21.56 8.75
N VAL A 301 -4.49 -21.33 7.54
CA VAL A 301 -3.60 -20.22 7.20
C VAL A 301 -4.38 -19.15 6.44
N ASN A 302 -4.16 -17.89 6.82
CA ASN A 302 -4.76 -16.73 6.16
C ASN A 302 -3.81 -16.20 5.08
N PHE A 303 -4.21 -16.35 3.82
CA PHE A 303 -3.51 -15.79 2.68
C PHE A 303 -4.11 -14.45 2.28
N GLU A 304 -3.29 -13.41 2.25
CA GLU A 304 -3.72 -12.11 1.77
C GLU A 304 -3.94 -12.19 0.25
N LEU A 305 -5.00 -11.57 -0.25
CA LEU A 305 -5.34 -11.59 -1.67
C LEU A 305 -5.59 -10.22 -2.25
N VAL A 306 -6.29 -9.37 -1.48
CA VAL A 306 -6.76 -8.07 -1.94
C VAL A 306 -6.49 -7.01 -0.88
N PHE A 307 -5.96 -5.88 -1.33
CA PHE A 307 -5.83 -4.65 -0.55
C PHE A 307 -6.66 -3.55 -1.18
N THR A 308 -7.39 -2.80 -0.36
CA THR A 308 -8.25 -1.70 -0.82
C THR A 308 -7.90 -0.42 -0.07
N GLU A 309 -7.72 0.66 -0.81
CA GLU A 309 -7.72 2.04 -0.30
C GLU A 309 -8.96 2.76 -0.80
N ILE A 310 -9.67 3.40 0.12
CA ILE A 310 -10.88 4.16 -0.13
C ILE A 310 -10.58 5.64 0.11
N SER A 311 -10.36 6.35 -1.00
CA SER A 311 -10.16 7.79 -1.00
C SER A 311 -11.49 8.56 -0.84
N ARG A 312 -11.38 9.88 -0.59
CA ARG A 312 -12.50 10.82 -0.44
C ARG A 312 -13.30 10.99 -1.74
N LEU A 313 -14.48 11.62 -1.67
CA LEU A 313 -15.29 11.97 -2.84
C LEU A 313 -14.53 12.86 -3.84
N VAL A 314 -13.82 13.85 -3.32
CA VAL A 314 -12.90 14.71 -4.09
C VAL A 314 -11.54 14.64 -3.42
N PRO A 315 -10.73 13.61 -3.71
CA PRO A 315 -9.42 13.49 -3.09
C PRO A 315 -8.48 14.55 -3.65
N ARG A 316 -7.59 15.04 -2.79
CA ARG A 316 -6.45 15.82 -3.25
C ARG A 316 -5.53 14.92 -4.09
N SER A 317 -4.86 15.49 -5.10
CA SER A 317 -4.02 14.74 -6.04
C SER A 317 -2.86 14.00 -5.35
N ASP A 318 -2.29 14.59 -4.30
CA ASP A 318 -1.27 13.97 -3.44
C ASP A 318 -1.77 12.70 -2.77
N LYS A 319 -3.01 12.69 -2.25
CA LYS A 319 -3.61 11.52 -1.58
C LYS A 319 -3.82 10.37 -2.56
N ARG A 320 -4.31 10.66 -3.77
CA ARG A 320 -4.47 9.63 -4.82
C ARG A 320 -3.13 8.97 -5.16
N ASN A 321 -2.10 9.77 -5.40
CA ASN A 321 -0.77 9.26 -5.73
C ASN A 321 -0.15 8.48 -4.56
N TYR A 322 -0.35 8.96 -3.34
CA TYR A 322 0.12 8.26 -2.13
C TYR A 322 -0.57 6.89 -1.97
N ASP A 323 -1.90 6.83 -2.08
CA ASP A 323 -2.66 5.57 -1.94
C ASP A 323 -2.27 4.58 -3.05
N TRP A 324 -2.05 5.05 -4.28
CA TRP A 324 -1.55 4.24 -5.38
C TRP A 324 -0.17 3.63 -5.09
N LYS A 325 0.79 4.45 -4.67
CA LYS A 325 2.15 4.02 -4.33
C LYS A 325 2.15 3.04 -3.15
N LYS A 326 1.32 3.29 -2.14
CA LYS A 326 1.11 2.41 -0.99
C LYS A 326 0.58 1.05 -1.40
N LEU A 327 -0.52 1.00 -2.17
CA LEU A 327 -1.08 -0.28 -2.63
C LEU A 327 -0.08 -1.07 -3.47
N ASN A 328 0.67 -0.41 -4.35
CA ASN A 328 1.68 -1.09 -5.17
C ASN A 328 2.73 -1.83 -4.32
N ARG A 329 3.25 -1.16 -3.29
CA ARG A 329 4.20 -1.77 -2.35
C ARG A 329 3.57 -2.91 -1.54
N LEU A 330 2.36 -2.71 -1.01
CA LEU A 330 1.65 -3.74 -0.25
C LEU A 330 1.38 -5.01 -1.07
N CYS A 331 0.97 -4.85 -2.33
CA CYS A 331 0.74 -5.98 -3.24
C CYS A 331 2.04 -6.71 -3.57
N LYS A 332 3.16 -6.01 -3.84
CA LYS A 332 4.47 -6.64 -4.04
C LYS A 332 4.91 -7.42 -2.80
N ASP A 333 4.87 -6.79 -1.63
CA ASP A 333 5.20 -7.42 -0.35
C ASP A 333 4.36 -8.69 -0.12
N GLY A 334 3.09 -8.66 -0.54
CA GLY A 334 2.18 -9.79 -0.49
C GLY A 334 2.59 -10.95 -1.40
N ILE A 335 3.04 -10.67 -2.63
CA ILE A 335 3.57 -11.70 -3.53
C ILE A 335 4.78 -12.37 -2.89
N ASP A 336 5.72 -11.58 -2.37
CA ASP A 336 6.95 -12.07 -1.75
C ASP A 336 6.63 -12.93 -0.52
N ALA A 337 5.72 -12.47 0.33
CA ALA A 337 5.28 -13.22 1.51
C ALA A 337 4.57 -14.53 1.13
N ARG A 338 3.70 -14.49 0.12
CA ARG A 338 2.93 -15.66 -0.34
C ARG A 338 3.84 -16.77 -0.86
N ILE A 339 4.85 -16.45 -1.67
CA ILE A 339 5.81 -17.44 -2.19
C ILE A 339 6.57 -18.10 -1.03
N ASN A 340 7.13 -17.28 -0.14
CA ASN A 340 7.91 -17.77 0.99
C ASN A 340 7.09 -18.70 1.91
N GLU A 341 5.83 -18.35 2.18
CA GLU A 341 5.01 -19.12 3.10
C GLU A 341 4.46 -20.40 2.47
N LEU A 342 4.07 -20.39 1.19
CA LEU A 342 3.57 -21.58 0.50
C LEU A 342 4.66 -22.65 0.29
N PHE A 343 5.89 -22.23 0.01
CA PHE A 343 7.00 -23.16 -0.22
C PHE A 343 7.82 -23.47 1.04
N LYS A 344 7.37 -23.02 2.21
CA LYS A 344 8.09 -23.21 3.47
C LYS A 344 8.26 -24.71 3.78
N GLY A 345 9.52 -25.12 3.95
CA GLY A 345 9.86 -26.52 4.23
C GLY A 345 9.77 -27.45 3.01
N LYS A 346 9.53 -26.93 1.81
CA LYS A 346 9.52 -27.68 0.54
C LYS A 346 10.88 -27.65 -0.14
N ALA A 347 11.21 -28.70 -0.89
CA ALA A 347 12.42 -28.75 -1.70
C ALA A 347 12.25 -27.88 -2.97
N VAL A 348 12.69 -26.62 -2.90
CA VAL A 348 12.48 -25.61 -3.96
C VAL A 348 13.44 -25.70 -5.15
N GLU A 349 14.45 -26.58 -5.09
CA GLU A 349 15.48 -26.68 -6.13
C GLU A 349 15.11 -27.60 -7.29
N ASN A 350 14.04 -28.39 -7.16
CA ASN A 350 13.59 -29.29 -8.23
C ASN A 350 12.81 -28.53 -9.33
N ASP A 351 12.76 -29.11 -10.53
CA ASP A 351 12.12 -28.47 -11.69
C ASP A 351 10.61 -28.26 -11.49
N GLU A 352 9.96 -29.16 -10.76
CA GLU A 352 8.53 -29.06 -10.44
C GLU A 352 8.22 -27.88 -9.52
N ALA A 353 8.99 -27.66 -8.45
CA ALA A 353 8.83 -26.51 -7.58
C ALA A 353 9.12 -25.21 -8.34
N ARG A 354 10.17 -25.17 -9.18
CA ARG A 354 10.44 -24.01 -10.03
C ARG A 354 9.29 -23.70 -10.99
N TYR A 355 8.70 -24.74 -11.59
CA TYR A 355 7.51 -24.59 -12.44
C TYR A 355 6.33 -24.00 -11.65
N LEU A 356 6.06 -24.52 -10.45
CA LEU A 356 4.97 -24.02 -9.60
C LEU A 356 5.23 -22.61 -9.07
N ILE A 357 6.48 -22.25 -8.75
CA ILE A 357 6.88 -20.87 -8.41
C ILE A 357 6.55 -19.94 -9.58
N ASN A 358 6.92 -20.34 -10.81
CA ASN A 358 6.64 -19.55 -12.00
C ASN A 358 5.13 -19.40 -12.24
N GLU A 359 4.33 -20.48 -12.11
CA GLU A 359 2.86 -20.39 -12.20
C GLU A 359 2.27 -19.46 -11.14
N LEU A 360 2.73 -19.58 -9.89
CA LEU A 360 2.25 -18.77 -8.76
C LEU A 360 2.60 -17.28 -8.93
N GLN A 361 3.77 -17.00 -9.50
CA GLN A 361 4.25 -15.65 -9.80
C GLN A 361 3.38 -14.94 -10.86
N GLN A 362 2.67 -15.69 -11.71
CA GLN A 362 1.70 -15.12 -12.67
C GLN A 362 0.31 -14.88 -12.06
N ILE A 363 0.05 -15.31 -10.82
CA ILE A 363 -1.19 -14.99 -10.12
C ILE A 363 -1.03 -13.62 -9.46
N PRO A 364 -1.77 -12.59 -9.89
CA PRO A 364 -1.57 -11.27 -9.33
C PRO A 364 -2.06 -11.18 -7.87
N PHE A 365 -1.40 -10.33 -7.10
CA PHE A 365 -2.04 -9.69 -5.94
C PHE A 365 -2.95 -8.57 -6.43
N ILE A 366 -4.11 -8.41 -5.82
CA ILE A 366 -5.12 -7.46 -6.30
C ILE A 366 -5.11 -6.21 -5.44
N GLY A 367 -5.02 -5.06 -6.10
CA GLY A 367 -5.23 -3.76 -5.49
C GLY A 367 -6.55 -3.16 -5.94
N LEU A 368 -7.26 -2.54 -5.01
CA LEU A 368 -8.43 -1.72 -5.27
C LEU A 368 -8.18 -0.30 -4.81
N GLN A 369 -8.41 0.66 -5.70
CA GLN A 369 -8.43 2.07 -5.33
C GLN A 369 -9.83 2.62 -5.62
N VAL A 370 -10.51 3.08 -4.57
CA VAL A 370 -11.82 3.71 -4.67
C VAL A 370 -11.64 5.21 -4.56
N ILE A 371 -11.99 5.96 -5.61
CA ILE A 371 -11.84 7.42 -5.68
C ILE A 371 -13.21 8.01 -5.97
N GLY A 372 -13.85 8.58 -4.94
CA GLY A 372 -15.25 8.95 -5.00
C GLY A 372 -16.12 7.76 -5.40
N ASN A 373 -16.79 7.83 -6.54
CA ASN A 373 -17.60 6.73 -7.06
C ASN A 373 -16.88 5.85 -8.08
N ARG A 374 -15.61 6.11 -8.35
CA ARG A 374 -14.81 5.36 -9.30
C ARG A 374 -14.07 4.24 -8.59
N ILE A 375 -14.22 3.02 -9.09
CA ILE A 375 -13.52 1.84 -8.58
C ILE A 375 -12.50 1.42 -9.62
N LEU A 376 -11.22 1.49 -9.24
CA LEU A 376 -10.11 1.00 -10.01
C LEU A 376 -9.66 -0.34 -9.44
N VAL A 377 -9.60 -1.35 -10.31
CA VAL A 377 -9.08 -2.69 -10.00
C VAL A 377 -7.80 -2.91 -10.77
N PHE A 378 -6.73 -3.23 -10.07
CA PHE A 378 -5.43 -3.49 -10.67
C PHE A 378 -4.76 -4.71 -10.05
N GLY A 379 -3.80 -5.27 -10.77
CA GLY A 379 -3.04 -6.44 -10.36
C GLY A 379 -1.56 -6.14 -10.33
N ILE A 380 -0.84 -6.82 -9.43
CA ILE A 380 0.62 -6.93 -9.49
C ILE A 380 0.98 -8.40 -9.60
N ASP A 381 1.72 -8.76 -10.64
CA ASP A 381 2.32 -10.08 -10.81
C ASP A 381 3.84 -9.95 -11.04
N PHE A 382 4.54 -11.07 -11.06
CA PHE A 382 5.96 -11.12 -11.41
C PHE A 382 6.12 -11.64 -12.85
N TYR A 383 6.27 -10.70 -13.78
CA TYR A 383 6.21 -10.93 -15.21
C TYR A 383 7.35 -11.85 -15.67
N TYR A 384 7.00 -13.09 -16.02
CA TYR A 384 7.94 -14.12 -16.51
C TYR A 384 9.26 -14.17 -15.73
N GLY A 385 9.20 -14.15 -14.40
CA GLY A 385 10.40 -14.27 -13.56
C GLY A 385 11.34 -13.06 -13.61
N SER A 386 10.90 -11.93 -14.18
CA SER A 386 11.80 -10.83 -14.57
C SER A 386 11.65 -9.59 -13.68
N PHE A 387 10.43 -9.05 -13.58
CA PHE A 387 10.12 -7.87 -12.79
C PHE A 387 8.66 -7.88 -12.33
N TYR A 388 8.35 -7.12 -11.27
CA TYR A 388 6.96 -6.89 -10.90
C TYR A 388 6.35 -5.91 -11.89
N ARG A 389 5.18 -6.21 -12.43
CA ARG A 389 4.40 -5.23 -13.20
C ARG A 389 3.11 -4.92 -12.48
N SER A 390 2.73 -3.65 -12.49
CA SER A 390 1.41 -3.20 -12.06
C SER A 390 0.57 -2.90 -13.29
N PHE A 391 -0.63 -3.47 -13.37
CA PHE A 391 -1.47 -3.37 -14.57
C PHE A 391 -2.95 -3.25 -14.20
N LYS A 392 -3.71 -2.55 -15.06
CA LYS A 392 -5.15 -2.41 -14.90
C LYS A 392 -5.85 -3.73 -15.20
N ILE A 393 -6.74 -4.15 -14.30
CA ILE A 393 -7.67 -5.25 -14.57
C ILE A 393 -8.97 -4.65 -15.12
N TRP A 394 -9.58 -3.73 -14.38
CA TRP A 394 -10.83 -3.10 -14.79
C TRP A 394 -11.03 -1.76 -14.08
N GLU A 395 -11.88 -0.90 -14.64
CA GLU A 395 -12.32 0.34 -13.99
C GLU A 395 -13.79 0.58 -14.32
N TYR A 396 -14.55 0.99 -13.31
CA TYR A 396 -15.97 1.27 -13.46
C TYR A 396 -16.43 2.28 -12.40
N THR A 397 -17.65 2.79 -12.60
CA THR A 397 -18.22 3.84 -11.76
C THR A 397 -19.50 3.34 -11.11
N VAL A 398 -19.63 3.58 -9.81
CA VAL A 398 -20.86 3.35 -9.06
C VAL A 398 -21.86 4.47 -9.38
N PRO A 399 -23.06 4.17 -9.88
CA PRO A 399 -24.09 5.18 -10.09
C PRO A 399 -24.62 5.63 -8.73
N LEU A 400 -24.12 6.76 -8.21
CA LEU A 400 -24.59 7.33 -6.92
C LEU A 400 -25.94 8.06 -7.03
N LYS A 401 -26.48 8.20 -8.24
CA LYS A 401 -27.77 8.82 -8.51
C LYS A 401 -28.69 7.78 -9.12
N VAL A 402 -29.99 7.86 -8.81
CA VAL A 402 -31.03 7.12 -9.53
C VAL A 402 -30.79 7.30 -11.03
N SER A 403 -30.67 6.17 -11.72
CA SER A 403 -30.24 6.11 -13.10
C SER A 403 -31.06 5.07 -13.84
N GLY A 404 -31.28 5.29 -15.14
CA GLY A 404 -32.03 4.36 -15.97
C GLY A 404 -31.34 3.01 -16.16
N ARG A 405 -32.12 2.05 -16.65
CA ARG A 405 -31.75 0.64 -16.86
C ARG A 405 -30.35 0.41 -17.41
N GLN A 406 -29.98 1.11 -18.48
CA GLN A 406 -28.70 0.91 -19.16
C GLN A 406 -27.51 1.17 -18.23
N VAL A 407 -27.56 2.24 -17.44
CA VAL A 407 -26.47 2.63 -16.52
C VAL A 407 -26.32 1.58 -15.41
N VAL A 408 -27.43 1.10 -14.85
CA VAL A 408 -27.42 0.06 -13.82
C VAL A 408 -26.92 -1.26 -14.39
N GLN A 409 -27.34 -1.62 -15.61
CA GLN A 409 -26.86 -2.83 -16.30
C GLN A 409 -25.35 -2.79 -16.54
N ASP A 410 -24.83 -1.65 -17.01
CA ASP A 410 -23.41 -1.48 -17.27
C ASP A 410 -22.61 -1.59 -15.98
N PHE A 411 -23.10 -0.99 -14.88
CA PHE A 411 -22.53 -1.16 -13.55
C PHE A 411 -22.48 -2.63 -13.10
N LEU A 412 -23.59 -3.38 -13.26
CA LEU A 412 -23.65 -4.80 -12.89
C LEU A 412 -22.70 -5.64 -13.74
N LYS A 413 -22.70 -5.46 -15.08
CA LYS A 413 -21.79 -6.15 -15.99
C LYS A 413 -20.34 -5.92 -15.60
N ASN A 414 -19.96 -4.66 -15.35
CA ASN A 414 -18.60 -4.30 -14.97
C ASN A 414 -18.20 -4.89 -13.60
N SER A 415 -19.13 -4.93 -12.64
CA SER A 415 -18.88 -5.55 -11.33
C SER A 415 -18.71 -7.07 -11.45
N LEU A 416 -19.52 -7.72 -12.30
CA LEU A 416 -19.42 -9.16 -12.56
C LEU A 416 -18.14 -9.55 -13.30
N LYS A 417 -17.66 -8.73 -14.24
CA LYS A 417 -16.34 -8.91 -14.88
C LYS A 417 -15.24 -9.06 -13.84
N VAL A 418 -15.20 -8.14 -12.88
CA VAL A 418 -14.23 -8.16 -11.78
C VAL A 418 -14.41 -9.42 -10.93
N LYS A 419 -15.65 -9.75 -10.56
CA LYS A 419 -15.93 -10.97 -9.78
C LYS A 419 -15.40 -12.22 -10.48
N CYS A 420 -15.77 -12.44 -11.75
CA CYS A 420 -15.36 -13.61 -12.51
C CYS A 420 -13.84 -13.69 -12.67
N TYR A 421 -13.18 -12.55 -12.90
CA TYR A 421 -11.72 -12.48 -12.94
C TYR A 421 -11.10 -12.96 -11.63
N LEU A 422 -11.56 -12.43 -10.49
CA LEU A 422 -11.06 -12.80 -9.16
C LEU A 422 -11.34 -14.28 -8.85
N GLU A 423 -12.52 -14.79 -9.20
CA GLU A 423 -12.84 -16.21 -9.04
C GLU A 423 -11.89 -17.11 -9.83
N LYS A 424 -11.58 -16.76 -11.08
CA LYS A 424 -10.59 -17.51 -11.88
C LYS A 424 -9.23 -17.54 -11.17
N LYS A 425 -8.74 -16.38 -10.71
CA LYS A 425 -7.43 -16.27 -10.03
C LYS A 425 -7.39 -16.99 -8.69
N PHE A 426 -8.47 -16.99 -7.93
CA PHE A 426 -8.52 -17.70 -6.64
C PHE A 426 -8.60 -19.21 -6.83
N ASN A 427 -9.34 -19.69 -7.86
CA ASN A 427 -9.31 -21.11 -8.24
C ASN A 427 -7.89 -21.54 -8.67
N ASP A 428 -7.22 -20.73 -9.48
CA ASP A 428 -5.83 -21.00 -9.90
C ASP A 428 -4.90 -21.07 -8.68
N LEU A 429 -5.04 -20.15 -7.72
CA LEU A 429 -4.23 -20.13 -6.50
C LEU A 429 -4.44 -21.39 -5.65
N VAL A 430 -5.70 -21.79 -5.43
CA VAL A 430 -6.02 -23.01 -4.67
C VAL A 430 -5.44 -24.24 -5.38
N ARG A 431 -5.61 -24.35 -6.70
CA ARG A 431 -5.05 -25.46 -7.48
C ARG A 431 -3.53 -25.54 -7.35
N ILE A 432 -2.84 -24.40 -7.44
CA ILE A 432 -1.37 -24.36 -7.29
C ILE A 432 -0.97 -24.72 -5.86
N ASN A 433 -1.68 -24.21 -4.86
CA ASN A 433 -1.47 -24.55 -3.45
C ASN A 433 -1.56 -26.07 -3.23
N ASP A 434 -2.57 -26.73 -3.78
CA ASP A 434 -2.74 -28.18 -3.66
C ASP A 434 -1.56 -28.95 -4.28
N LYS A 435 -1.06 -28.50 -5.44
CA LYS A 435 0.15 -29.07 -6.06
C LYS A 435 1.39 -28.85 -5.18
N ILE A 436 1.54 -27.66 -4.60
CA ILE A 436 2.67 -27.37 -3.68
C ILE A 436 2.63 -28.29 -2.45
N HIS A 437 1.44 -28.60 -1.92
CA HIS A 437 1.31 -29.53 -0.80
C HIS A 437 1.84 -30.93 -1.13
N SER A 438 1.68 -31.38 -2.37
CA SER A 438 2.21 -32.65 -2.84
C SER A 438 3.73 -32.69 -3.08
N LEU A 439 4.41 -31.53 -3.05
CA LEU A 439 5.87 -31.49 -3.17
C LEU A 439 6.56 -32.15 -1.97
N PRO A 440 7.72 -32.81 -2.19
CA PRO A 440 8.50 -33.39 -1.11
C PRO A 440 8.96 -32.30 -0.14
N ASN A 441 8.87 -32.62 1.16
CA ASN A 441 9.47 -31.80 2.19
C ASN A 441 10.99 -31.94 2.15
N ILE A 442 11.71 -30.92 2.62
CA ILE A 442 13.15 -31.02 2.84
C ILE A 442 13.35 -32.08 3.93
N VAL A 443 13.94 -33.23 3.55
CA VAL A 443 14.35 -34.23 4.53
C VAL A 443 15.49 -33.63 5.32
N GLY A 444 15.20 -33.20 6.55
CA GLY A 444 16.27 -32.91 7.51
C GLY A 444 17.06 -34.19 7.73
N ASN A 445 18.37 -34.15 7.49
CA ASN A 445 19.25 -35.06 8.20
C ASN A 445 18.89 -34.94 9.67
N GLU A 446 18.31 -35.99 10.24
CA GLU A 446 18.33 -36.20 11.68
C GLU A 446 19.80 -36.04 12.07
N LYS A 447 20.15 -34.91 12.71
CA LYS A 447 21.29 -34.93 13.60
C LYS A 447 20.93 -36.02 14.60
N PRO A 448 21.70 -37.11 14.71
CA PRO A 448 21.42 -38.09 15.74
C PRO A 448 21.41 -37.32 17.05
N LEU A 449 20.32 -37.46 17.81
CA LEU A 449 20.34 -37.11 19.21
C LEU A 449 21.63 -37.70 19.75
N SER A 450 22.53 -36.84 20.25
CA SER A 450 23.67 -37.29 21.01
C SER A 450 23.13 -38.16 22.13
N SER A 451 23.25 -39.47 21.98
CA SER A 451 23.15 -40.39 23.09
C SER A 451 24.26 -39.95 24.04
N MET A 452 23.87 -39.29 25.13
CA MET A 452 24.69 -39.27 26.33
C MET A 452 24.79 -40.72 26.79
N SER A 453 25.78 -41.44 26.28
CA SER A 453 26.32 -42.63 26.93
C SER A 453 27.06 -42.14 28.17
N ILE A 454 26.34 -42.13 29.28
CA ILE A 454 26.94 -42.16 30.61
C ILE A 454 27.72 -43.46 30.70
N SER A 455 29.05 -43.37 30.56
CA SER A 455 29.94 -44.48 30.91
C SER A 455 30.27 -44.33 32.39
N THR A 456 29.54 -45.08 33.21
CA THR A 456 29.98 -45.47 34.55
C THR A 456 30.76 -46.77 34.44
N THR A 457 32.04 -46.75 34.80
CA THR A 457 32.63 -47.64 35.83
C THR A 457 34.12 -47.35 36.05
N LEU A 458 34.46 -47.15 37.33
CA LEU A 458 35.70 -47.45 38.09
C LEU A 458 37.07 -47.24 37.44
#